data_AF-A0A9Q8YXT2-F1
#
_entry.id   AF-A0A9Q8YXT2-F1
#
_cell.length_a   1.000
_cell.length_b   1.000
_cell.length_c   1.000
_cell.angle_alpha   90.00
_cell.angle_beta   90.00
_cell.angle_gamma   90.00
#
_symmetry.space_group_name_H-M   'P 1'
#
loop_
_entity.id
_entity.type
_entity.pdbx_description
1 polymer ?
#
loop_
_entity_poly.entity_id
_entity_poly.type
_entity_poly.pdbx_seq_one_letter_code
_entity_poly.pdbx_strand_id
1 'polypeptide(L)'
;MNEIENNKNDEIANFQHEYDFIRSVFIDRFVWNCEYFKNIYAPTYIESNLFEYGMMGLFKDEKYGFMLLPCVGQSQNLDIHGEPVEYKCTGDGYSKIVSKDDIVLLTNNNIGTSPSSQVREYASRITEICNNCANAKNLEVLLLHKQEIRNDIFSRLGLKFAKSDKLAEDILLAHIIARIRFVEAAKKRFNFDISFKSIYDYKEELSARLQ
;
A
#
# COMPACT_ATOMS: atom_id res chain seq x y z
N MET A 1 32.51 31.45 8.46
CA MET A 1 31.24 31.11 9.12
C MET A 1 30.21 30.94 8.00
N ASN A 2 30.15 29.76 7.36
CA ASN A 2 29.17 29.40 6.30
C ASN A 2 29.36 27.93 5.86
N GLU A 3 29.30 26.97 6.79
CA GLU A 3 29.36 25.52 6.44
C GLU A 3 28.24 24.68 7.07
N ILE A 4 27.22 25.29 7.68
CA ILE A 4 26.18 24.54 8.42
C ILE A 4 24.88 24.37 7.62
N GLU A 5 24.67 25.08 6.50
CA GLU A 5 23.39 25.04 5.77
C GLU A 5 23.28 23.97 4.67
N ASN A 6 24.39 23.37 4.21
CA ASN A 6 24.34 22.40 3.10
C ASN A 6 23.96 20.95 3.50
N ASN A 7 24.15 20.55 4.76
CA ASN A 7 23.91 19.15 5.16
C ASN A 7 22.42 18.75 5.21
N LYS A 8 21.50 19.68 5.48
CA LYS A 8 20.07 19.34 5.60
C LYS A 8 19.42 18.94 4.28
N ASN A 9 19.89 19.49 3.16
CA ASN A 9 19.30 19.23 1.84
C ASN A 9 19.67 17.82 1.32
N ASP A 10 20.87 17.33 1.65
CA ASP A 10 21.32 15.99 1.24
C ASP A 10 20.66 14.87 2.07
N GLU A 11 20.37 15.11 3.36
CA GLU A 11 19.62 14.15 4.20
C GLU A 11 18.17 13.96 3.74
N ILE A 12 17.51 15.06 3.33
CA ILE A 12 16.13 15.04 2.81
C ILE A 12 16.07 14.28 1.47
N ALA A 13 17.08 14.44 0.61
CA ALA A 13 17.15 13.75 -0.67
C ALA A 13 17.27 12.23 -0.52
N ASN A 14 18.08 11.75 0.44
CA ASN A 14 18.26 10.32 0.70
C ASN A 14 17.02 9.66 1.31
N PHE A 15 16.37 10.32 2.27
CA PHE A 15 15.13 9.81 2.87
C PHE A 15 14.01 9.66 1.85
N GLN A 16 13.73 10.74 1.10
CA GLN A 16 12.63 10.76 0.15
C GLN A 16 12.85 9.70 -0.94
N HIS A 17 14.10 9.54 -1.40
CA HIS A 17 14.46 8.53 -2.37
C HIS A 17 14.18 7.10 -1.88
N GLU A 18 14.60 6.75 -0.66
CA GLU A 18 14.37 5.40 -0.12
C GLU A 18 12.88 5.15 0.18
N TYR A 19 12.16 6.16 0.68
CA TYR A 19 10.71 6.08 0.90
C TYR A 19 9.96 5.84 -0.41
N ASP A 20 10.22 6.65 -1.44
CA ASP A 20 9.56 6.54 -2.74
C ASP A 20 9.92 5.25 -3.46
N PHE A 21 11.17 4.79 -3.33
CA PHE A 21 11.58 3.49 -3.86
C PHE A 21 10.76 2.37 -3.22
N ILE A 22 10.73 2.24 -1.89
CA ILE A 22 9.99 1.18 -1.22
C ILE A 22 8.48 1.26 -1.54
N ARG A 23 7.93 2.48 -1.56
CA ARG A 23 6.54 2.74 -1.93
C ARG A 23 6.23 2.28 -3.35
N SER A 24 7.07 2.63 -4.33
CA SER A 24 6.87 2.25 -5.74
C SER A 24 6.79 0.72 -5.91
N VAL A 25 7.73 -0.02 -5.29
CA VAL A 25 7.73 -1.48 -5.36
C VAL A 25 6.48 -2.06 -4.69
N PHE A 26 5.97 -1.45 -3.61
CA PHE A 26 4.74 -1.89 -2.95
C PHE A 26 3.51 -1.73 -3.85
N ILE A 27 3.32 -0.54 -4.44
CA ILE A 27 2.11 -0.19 -5.21
C ILE A 27 2.04 -0.95 -6.54
N ASP A 28 3.18 -1.28 -7.13
CA ASP A 28 3.25 -1.92 -8.44
C ASP A 28 2.90 -3.41 -8.43
N ARG A 29 2.59 -3.98 -7.26
CA ARG A 29 2.34 -5.43 -7.14
C ARG A 29 1.02 -5.92 -7.68
N PHE A 30 0.04 -5.04 -7.78
CA PHE A 30 -1.31 -5.38 -8.17
C PHE A 30 -1.78 -4.47 -9.30
N VAL A 31 -2.32 -5.09 -10.34
CA VAL A 31 -2.89 -4.38 -11.47
C VAL A 31 -4.39 -4.58 -11.42
N TRP A 32 -5.12 -3.48 -11.24
CA TRP A 32 -6.57 -3.46 -11.21
C TRP A 32 -7.16 -3.25 -12.60
N ASN A 33 -8.24 -3.95 -12.90
CA ASN A 33 -9.01 -3.78 -14.13
C ASN A 33 -10.48 -3.52 -13.80
N CYS A 34 -10.99 -2.38 -14.24
CA CYS A 34 -12.36 -1.95 -14.04
C CYS A 34 -12.76 -0.96 -15.14
N GLU A 35 -13.74 -1.33 -15.97
CA GLU A 35 -14.22 -0.48 -17.06
C GLU A 35 -14.81 0.84 -16.56
N TYR A 36 -15.48 0.80 -15.39
CA TYR A 36 -16.07 2.00 -14.78
C TYR A 36 -15.01 3.05 -14.40
N PHE A 37 -13.81 2.60 -14.01
CA PHE A 37 -12.71 3.48 -13.61
C PHE A 37 -11.61 3.63 -14.67
N LYS A 38 -11.85 3.26 -15.94
CA LYS A 38 -10.80 3.25 -16.98
C LYS A 38 -10.07 4.58 -17.22
N ASN A 39 -10.71 5.70 -16.91
CA ASN A 39 -10.13 7.05 -17.07
C ASN A 39 -9.39 7.53 -15.81
N ILE A 40 -9.57 6.84 -14.70
CA ILE A 40 -8.71 6.95 -13.52
C ILE A 40 -7.54 6.03 -13.84
N TYR A 41 -6.30 6.44 -13.56
CA TYR A 41 -5.18 5.49 -13.48
C TYR A 41 -5.43 4.55 -12.28
N ALA A 42 -6.45 3.70 -12.41
CA ALA A 42 -7.08 2.92 -11.35
C ALA A 42 -6.09 2.00 -10.61
N PRO A 43 -5.09 1.38 -11.29
CA PRO A 43 -4.10 0.57 -10.60
C PRO A 43 -3.29 1.38 -9.58
N THR A 44 -2.71 2.50 -10.02
CA THR A 44 -1.88 3.36 -9.15
C THR A 44 -2.72 4.04 -8.09
N TYR A 45 -3.94 4.49 -8.44
CA TYR A 45 -4.83 5.16 -7.50
C TYR A 45 -5.22 4.25 -6.33
N ILE A 46 -5.69 3.02 -6.61
CA ILE A 46 -6.16 2.11 -5.57
C ILE A 46 -5.02 1.72 -4.63
N GLU A 47 -3.91 1.21 -5.18
CA GLU A 47 -2.81 0.72 -4.34
C GLU A 47 -2.08 1.87 -3.63
N SER A 48 -2.01 3.07 -4.20
CA SER A 48 -1.48 4.24 -3.48
C SER A 48 -2.33 4.63 -2.29
N ASN A 49 -3.67 4.62 -2.42
CA ASN A 49 -4.56 4.93 -1.32
C ASN A 49 -4.55 3.84 -0.25
N LEU A 50 -4.43 2.56 -0.63
CA LEU A 50 -4.24 1.48 0.33
C LEU A 50 -2.89 1.58 1.06
N PHE A 51 -1.85 2.03 0.38
CA PHE A 51 -0.55 2.29 1.00
C PHE A 51 -0.62 3.44 2.01
N GLU A 52 -1.31 4.54 1.69
CA GLU A 52 -1.38 5.70 2.60
C GLU A 52 -2.40 5.53 3.72
N TYR A 53 -3.59 5.00 3.43
CA TYR A 53 -4.72 4.99 4.35
C TYR A 53 -5.07 3.59 4.88
N GLY A 54 -4.61 2.53 4.24
CA GLY A 54 -4.88 1.15 4.65
C GLY A 54 -6.26 0.62 4.28
N MET A 55 -7.22 1.49 3.95
CA MET A 55 -8.59 1.09 3.64
C MET A 55 -9.29 2.09 2.71
N MET A 56 -10.13 1.55 1.83
CA MET A 56 -11.00 2.29 0.94
C MET A 56 -12.42 1.71 0.96
N GLY A 57 -13.39 2.53 0.57
CA GLY A 57 -14.80 2.19 0.50
C GLY A 57 -15.35 2.35 -0.91
N LEU A 58 -15.92 1.29 -1.47
CA LEU A 58 -16.76 1.34 -2.66
C LEU A 58 -18.21 1.56 -2.25
N PHE A 59 -18.83 2.61 -2.76
CA PHE A 59 -20.25 2.91 -2.53
C PHE A 59 -20.84 3.67 -3.73
N LYS A 60 -22.17 3.77 -3.78
CA LYS A 60 -22.87 4.53 -4.82
C LYS A 60 -23.28 5.89 -4.27
N ASP A 61 -22.72 6.95 -4.83
CA ASP A 61 -23.17 8.31 -4.60
C ASP A 61 -24.28 8.70 -5.58
N GLU A 62 -25.24 9.49 -5.09
CA GLU A 62 -26.39 9.93 -5.88
C GLU A 62 -25.99 10.85 -7.04
N LYS A 63 -24.95 11.67 -6.85
CA LYS A 63 -24.51 12.66 -7.83
C LYS A 63 -23.40 12.14 -8.73
N TYR A 64 -22.43 11.42 -8.15
CA TYR A 64 -21.21 11.01 -8.87
C TYR A 64 -21.19 9.53 -9.28
N GLY A 65 -22.21 8.75 -8.94
CA GLY A 65 -22.27 7.32 -9.24
C GLY A 65 -21.37 6.51 -8.32
N PHE A 66 -20.78 5.41 -8.81
CA PHE A 66 -19.86 4.62 -7.99
C PHE A 66 -18.59 5.40 -7.69
N MET A 67 -18.23 5.39 -6.40
CA MET A 67 -17.02 6.02 -5.89
C MET A 67 -16.23 4.98 -5.10
N LEU A 68 -14.91 5.02 -5.25
CA LEU A 68 -13.96 4.25 -4.45
C LEU A 68 -13.00 5.22 -3.80
N LEU A 69 -13.18 5.50 -2.50
CA LEU A 69 -12.43 6.54 -1.78
C LEU A 69 -11.78 5.97 -0.51
N PRO A 70 -10.68 6.57 -0.03
CA PRO A 70 -10.19 6.33 1.32
C PRO A 70 -11.30 6.49 2.35
N CYS A 71 -11.33 5.60 3.34
CA CYS A 71 -12.33 5.67 4.39
C CYS A 71 -11.80 5.27 5.77
N VAL A 72 -12.46 5.78 6.80
CA VAL A 72 -12.20 5.45 8.20
C VAL A 72 -13.51 5.13 8.92
N GLY A 73 -13.51 4.02 9.67
CA GLY A 73 -14.63 3.65 10.53
C GLY A 73 -14.89 4.69 11.61
N GLN A 74 -16.15 5.03 11.85
CA GLN A 74 -16.53 5.96 12.91
C GLN A 74 -16.57 5.26 14.27
N SER A 75 -15.70 5.67 15.19
CA SER A 75 -15.59 5.07 16.52
C SER A 75 -16.76 5.37 17.47
N GLN A 76 -17.60 6.35 17.12
CA GLN A 76 -18.75 6.74 17.95
C GLN A 76 -19.93 5.79 17.79
N ASN A 77 -19.99 5.03 16.70
CA ASN A 77 -21.07 4.11 16.37
C ASN A 77 -20.48 2.73 16.04
N LEU A 78 -20.38 1.86 17.05
CA LEU A 78 -19.89 0.49 16.91
C LEU A 78 -21.03 -0.50 17.14
N ASP A 79 -21.00 -1.63 16.44
CA ASP A 79 -21.91 -2.74 16.72
C ASP A 79 -21.48 -3.52 17.97
N ILE A 80 -22.24 -4.57 18.32
CA ILE A 80 -21.98 -5.40 19.50
C ILE A 80 -20.62 -6.12 19.46
N HIS A 81 -19.97 -6.18 18.30
CA HIS A 81 -18.65 -6.78 18.10
C HIS A 81 -17.53 -5.73 18.10
N GLY A 82 -17.86 -4.45 18.27
CA GLY A 82 -16.89 -3.37 18.21
C GLY A 82 -16.55 -2.93 16.78
N GLU A 83 -17.29 -3.38 15.78
CA GLU A 83 -17.07 -2.99 14.39
C GLU A 83 -17.81 -1.70 14.05
N PRO A 84 -17.20 -0.77 13.29
CA PRO A 84 -17.88 0.46 12.86
C PRO A 84 -19.12 0.17 12.02
N VAL A 85 -20.24 0.79 12.37
CA VAL A 85 -21.50 0.72 11.59
C VAL A 85 -21.58 1.81 10.52
N GLU A 86 -20.68 2.79 10.58
CA GLU A 86 -20.57 3.89 9.62
C GLU A 86 -19.11 4.16 9.29
N TYR A 87 -18.87 4.56 8.04
CA TYR A 87 -17.56 4.86 7.50
C TYR A 87 -17.56 6.24 6.89
N LYS A 88 -16.62 7.09 7.30
CA LYS A 88 -16.39 8.38 6.67
C LYS A 88 -15.45 8.19 5.48
N CYS A 89 -15.96 8.44 4.28
CA CYS A 89 -15.23 8.39 3.03
C CYS A 89 -14.83 9.80 2.60
N THR A 90 -13.55 10.01 2.27
CA THR A 90 -13.01 11.34 1.94
C THR A 90 -12.09 11.29 0.73
N GLY A 91 -12.20 12.26 -0.17
CA GLY A 91 -11.25 12.48 -1.27
C GLY A 91 -11.50 13.82 -1.96
N ASP A 92 -10.45 14.56 -2.32
CA ASP A 92 -10.47 15.80 -3.12
C ASP A 92 -11.68 16.73 -2.90
N GLY A 93 -11.88 17.17 -1.65
CA GLY A 93 -12.96 18.10 -1.28
C GLY A 93 -14.34 17.46 -1.09
N TYR A 94 -14.47 16.15 -1.32
CA TYR A 94 -15.64 15.34 -1.02
C TYR A 94 -15.48 14.64 0.34
N SER A 95 -16.55 14.63 1.13
CA SER A 95 -16.64 13.89 2.39
C SER A 95 -18.07 13.40 2.57
N LYS A 96 -18.25 12.11 2.83
CA LYS A 96 -19.57 11.52 3.13
C LYS A 96 -19.44 10.43 4.19
N ILE A 97 -20.45 10.35 5.06
CA ILE A 97 -20.62 9.21 5.97
C ILE A 97 -21.53 8.20 5.27
N VAL A 98 -21.09 6.95 5.21
CA VAL A 98 -21.78 5.86 4.52
C VAL A 98 -22.00 4.74 5.54
N SER A 99 -23.21 4.19 5.58
CA SER A 99 -23.53 3.03 6.42
C SER A 99 -22.70 1.81 6.00
N LYS A 100 -22.39 0.92 6.95
CA LYS A 100 -21.84 -0.43 6.72
C LYS A 100 -22.70 -1.22 5.72
N ASP A 101 -23.99 -0.92 5.65
CA ASP A 101 -24.93 -1.53 4.72
C ASP A 101 -24.96 -0.87 3.33
N ASP A 102 -24.18 0.18 3.09
CA ASP A 102 -24.14 0.86 1.78
C ASP A 102 -22.72 0.94 1.21
N ILE A 103 -21.78 0.22 1.83
CA ILE A 103 -20.36 0.21 1.47
C ILE A 103 -19.82 -1.20 1.34
N VAL A 104 -18.84 -1.35 0.45
CA VAL A 104 -17.96 -2.51 0.37
C VAL A 104 -16.53 -2.04 0.63
N LEU A 105 -15.87 -2.62 1.62
CA LEU A 105 -14.53 -2.21 2.04
C LEU A 105 -13.46 -2.96 1.25
N LEU A 106 -12.48 -2.21 0.76
CA LEU A 106 -11.21 -2.72 0.28
C LEU A 106 -10.15 -2.40 1.33
N THR A 107 -9.60 -3.42 1.96
CA THR A 107 -8.55 -3.26 2.97
C THR A 107 -7.19 -3.64 2.40
N ASN A 108 -6.15 -2.97 2.86
CA ASN A 108 -4.78 -3.29 2.47
C ASN A 108 -4.35 -4.64 3.02
N ASN A 109 -4.76 -4.97 4.24
CA ASN A 109 -4.57 -6.26 4.90
C ASN A 109 -5.82 -6.59 5.74
N ASN A 110 -5.81 -7.71 6.47
CA ASN A 110 -6.98 -8.16 7.24
C ASN A 110 -7.50 -7.15 8.28
N ILE A 111 -6.67 -6.21 8.73
CA ILE A 111 -7.03 -5.21 9.74
C ILE A 111 -7.14 -3.77 9.16
N GLY A 112 -6.97 -3.61 7.84
CA GLY A 112 -7.08 -2.31 7.17
C GLY A 112 -5.99 -1.30 7.53
N THR A 113 -4.80 -1.75 7.95
CA THR A 113 -3.72 -0.84 8.35
C THR A 113 -2.86 -0.37 7.18
N SER A 114 -2.44 0.90 7.28
CA SER A 114 -1.53 1.56 6.35
C SER A 114 -0.07 1.14 6.62
N PRO A 115 0.69 0.69 5.60
CA PRO A 115 2.11 0.43 5.72
C PRO A 115 2.96 1.72 5.72
N SER A 116 2.38 2.88 5.40
CA SER A 116 3.15 4.11 5.16
C SER A 116 4.02 4.56 6.34
N SER A 117 3.55 4.41 7.58
CA SER A 117 4.31 4.77 8.79
C SER A 117 5.52 3.87 8.97
N GLN A 118 5.33 2.56 8.76
CA GLN A 118 6.42 1.59 8.80
C GLN A 118 7.46 1.90 7.72
N VAL A 119 7.04 2.19 6.49
CA VAL A 119 7.98 2.54 5.42
C VAL A 119 8.75 3.83 5.72
N ARG A 120 8.11 4.85 6.30
CA ARG A 120 8.80 6.07 6.77
C ARG A 120 9.87 5.74 7.81
N GLU A 121 9.57 4.89 8.78
CA GLU A 121 10.54 4.49 9.81
C GLU A 121 11.77 3.80 9.19
N TYR A 122 11.55 2.83 8.29
CA TYR A 122 12.65 2.10 7.66
C TYR A 122 13.46 2.99 6.70
N ALA A 123 12.81 3.88 5.95
CA ALA A 123 13.51 4.87 5.12
C ALA A 123 14.41 5.79 5.97
N SER A 124 13.95 6.20 7.16
CA SER A 124 14.75 6.98 8.11
C SER A 124 15.99 6.20 8.57
N ARG A 125 15.80 4.94 9.01
CA ARG A 125 16.90 4.06 9.43
C ARG A 125 17.93 3.81 8.33
N ILE A 126 17.48 3.59 7.09
CA ILE A 126 18.38 3.41 5.93
C ILE A 126 19.16 4.70 5.65
N THR A 127 18.52 5.85 5.75
CA THR A 127 19.15 7.16 5.53
C THR A 127 20.24 7.44 6.57
N GLU A 128 19.96 7.15 7.84
CA GLU A 128 20.95 7.27 8.93
C GLU A 128 22.20 6.42 8.64
N ILE A 129 22.02 5.19 8.16
CA ILE A 129 23.16 4.34 7.75
C ILE A 129 23.93 4.95 6.58
N CYS A 130 23.24 5.47 5.57
CA CYS A 130 23.88 6.09 4.41
C CYS A 130 24.71 7.31 4.80
N ASN A 131 24.19 8.17 5.68
CA ASN A 131 24.90 9.35 6.16
C ASN A 131 26.18 8.95 6.92
N ASN A 132 26.13 7.85 7.67
CA ASN A 132 27.30 7.31 8.38
C ASN A 132 28.32 6.64 7.44
N CYS A 133 27.95 6.27 6.20
CA CYS A 133 28.86 5.63 5.25
C CYS A 133 29.93 6.57 4.68
N ALA A 134 29.65 7.88 4.60
CA ALA A 134 30.50 8.85 3.88
C ALA A 134 31.94 8.95 4.41
N ASN A 135 32.20 8.55 5.67
CA ASN A 135 33.52 8.62 6.31
C ASN A 135 33.91 7.35 7.09
N ALA A 136 33.21 6.23 6.86
CA ALA A 136 33.36 5.04 7.70
C ALA A 136 34.57 4.18 7.30
N LYS A 137 35.42 3.83 8.28
CA LYS A 137 36.44 2.78 8.13
C LYS A 137 35.84 1.39 7.90
N ASN A 138 34.58 1.19 8.29
CA ASN A 138 33.84 -0.09 8.21
C ASN A 138 32.72 -0.04 7.16
N LEU A 139 32.97 0.58 6.00
CA LEU A 139 31.97 0.78 4.95
C LEU A 139 31.23 -0.51 4.55
N GLU A 140 31.96 -1.63 4.41
CA GLU A 140 31.39 -2.93 4.04
C GLU A 140 30.32 -3.40 5.03
N VAL A 141 30.57 -3.25 6.34
CA VAL A 141 29.62 -3.63 7.40
C VAL A 141 28.36 -2.76 7.34
N LEU A 142 28.51 -1.45 7.08
CA LEU A 142 27.36 -0.55 6.96
C LEU A 142 26.53 -0.84 5.71
N LEU A 143 27.17 -1.19 4.58
CA LEU A 143 26.47 -1.58 3.36
C LEU A 143 25.69 -2.89 3.54
N LEU A 144 26.27 -3.87 4.22
CA LEU A 144 25.56 -5.11 4.59
C LEU A 144 24.36 -4.81 5.50
N HIS A 145 24.55 -3.98 6.53
CA HIS A 145 23.46 -3.60 7.43
C HIS A 145 22.32 -2.85 6.71
N LYS A 146 22.66 -1.96 5.77
CA LYS A 146 21.66 -1.31 4.90
C LYS A 146 20.84 -2.34 4.11
N GLN A 147 21.51 -3.34 3.54
CA GLN A 147 20.83 -4.41 2.78
C GLN A 147 19.92 -5.26 3.68
N GLU A 148 20.35 -5.58 4.90
CA GLU A 148 19.54 -6.32 5.87
C GLU A 148 18.25 -5.57 6.24
N ILE A 149 18.34 -4.27 6.56
CA ILE A 149 17.15 -3.46 6.87
C ILE A 149 16.19 -3.40 5.69
N ARG A 150 16.73 -3.24 4.47
CA ARG A 150 15.93 -3.23 3.24
C ARG A 150 15.24 -4.58 3.00
N ASN A 151 15.95 -5.69 3.21
CA ASN A 151 15.37 -7.02 3.08
C ASN A 151 14.25 -7.24 4.11
N ASP A 152 14.45 -6.82 5.36
CA ASP A 152 13.44 -6.97 6.42
C ASP A 152 12.15 -6.18 6.12
N ILE A 153 12.24 -4.91 5.69
CA ILE A 153 11.02 -4.16 5.31
C ILE A 153 10.33 -4.80 4.12
N PHE A 154 11.08 -5.30 3.15
CA PHE A 154 10.50 -5.98 2.00
C PHE A 154 9.77 -7.25 2.40
N SER A 155 10.35 -8.10 3.25
CA SER A 155 9.66 -9.27 3.79
C SER A 155 8.37 -8.88 4.52
N ARG A 156 8.42 -7.84 5.37
CA ARG A 156 7.27 -7.33 6.13
C ARG A 156 6.18 -6.69 5.27
N LEU A 157 6.52 -6.25 4.07
CA LEU A 157 5.55 -5.73 3.13
C LEU A 157 4.95 -6.83 2.25
N GLY A 158 5.52 -8.04 2.21
CA GLY A 158 5.17 -9.09 1.25
C GLY A 158 5.87 -8.94 -0.10
N LEU A 159 7.09 -8.40 -0.10
CA LEU A 159 7.95 -8.21 -1.27
C LEU A 159 9.04 -9.27 -1.26
N LYS A 160 8.95 -10.23 -2.18
CA LYS A 160 9.77 -11.44 -2.18
C LYS A 160 11.09 -11.22 -2.92
N PHE A 161 12.22 -11.46 -2.25
CA PHE A 161 13.57 -11.43 -2.85
C PHE A 161 14.18 -12.83 -3.02
N ALA A 162 13.82 -13.77 -2.16
CA ALA A 162 14.29 -15.15 -2.20
C ALA A 162 13.11 -16.12 -2.34
N LYS A 163 13.33 -17.28 -2.98
CA LYS A 163 12.29 -18.30 -3.19
C LYS A 163 11.64 -18.82 -1.91
N SER A 164 12.29 -18.69 -0.74
CA SER A 164 11.90 -19.30 0.53
C SER A 164 11.55 -18.31 1.66
N ASP A 165 11.21 -17.05 1.34
CA ASP A 165 10.79 -16.08 2.35
C ASP A 165 9.32 -16.30 2.75
N LYS A 166 9.10 -17.15 3.75
CA LYS A 166 7.77 -17.52 4.22
C LYS A 166 6.98 -16.33 4.79
N LEU A 167 7.66 -15.38 5.46
CA LEU A 167 6.99 -14.20 6.00
C LEU A 167 6.41 -13.34 4.86
N ALA A 168 7.22 -13.11 3.82
CA ALA A 168 6.76 -12.36 2.65
C ALA A 168 5.59 -13.05 1.95
N GLU A 169 5.61 -14.38 1.86
CA GLU A 169 4.52 -15.19 1.28
C GLU A 169 3.22 -15.05 2.07
N ASP A 170 3.27 -15.20 3.39
CA ASP A 170 2.09 -15.13 4.25
C ASP A 170 1.46 -13.72 4.18
N ILE A 171 2.29 -12.67 4.14
CA ILE A 171 1.81 -11.29 4.02
C ILE A 171 1.24 -11.00 2.62
N LEU A 172 1.90 -11.46 1.57
CA LEU A 172 1.39 -11.33 0.20
C LEU A 172 0.04 -12.04 0.05
N LEU A 173 -0.09 -13.25 0.63
CA LEU A 173 -1.34 -14.01 0.62
C LEU A 173 -2.45 -13.25 1.35
N ALA A 174 -2.16 -12.64 2.50
CA ALA A 174 -3.14 -11.80 3.21
C ALA A 174 -3.60 -10.61 2.37
N HIS A 175 -2.68 -9.95 1.64
CA HIS A 175 -3.03 -8.88 0.71
C HIS A 175 -3.93 -9.40 -0.43
N ILE A 176 -3.57 -10.52 -1.06
CA ILE A 176 -4.36 -11.15 -2.13
C ILE A 176 -5.77 -11.50 -1.64
N ILE A 177 -5.89 -12.13 -0.47
CA ILE A 177 -7.18 -12.50 0.13
C ILE A 177 -8.06 -11.26 0.35
N ALA A 178 -7.47 -10.15 0.83
CA ALA A 178 -8.21 -8.90 1.03
C ALA A 178 -8.78 -8.35 -0.30
N ARG A 179 -8.00 -8.39 -1.39
CA ARG A 179 -8.47 -7.99 -2.72
C ARG A 179 -9.55 -8.94 -3.28
N ILE A 180 -9.40 -10.26 -3.11
CA ILE A 180 -10.41 -11.25 -3.54
C ILE A 180 -11.74 -10.98 -2.85
N ARG A 181 -11.72 -10.83 -1.51
CA ARG A 181 -12.92 -10.54 -0.72
C ARG A 181 -13.61 -9.27 -1.19
N PHE A 182 -12.84 -8.23 -1.48
CA PHE A 182 -13.37 -6.99 -2.04
C PHE A 182 -14.06 -7.20 -3.40
N VAL A 183 -13.39 -7.87 -4.34
CA VAL A 183 -13.95 -8.15 -5.68
C VAL A 183 -15.26 -8.93 -5.58
N GLU A 184 -15.27 -9.99 -4.78
CA GLU A 184 -16.47 -10.82 -4.56
C GLU A 184 -17.60 -10.01 -3.93
N ALA A 185 -17.30 -9.20 -2.91
CA ALA A 185 -18.28 -8.37 -2.23
C ALA A 185 -18.82 -7.24 -3.14
N ALA A 186 -17.97 -6.62 -3.96
CA ALA A 186 -18.35 -5.59 -4.92
C ALA A 186 -19.29 -6.16 -5.98
N LYS A 187 -18.98 -7.35 -6.50
CA LYS A 187 -19.85 -8.06 -7.44
C LYS A 187 -21.17 -8.45 -6.80
N LYS A 188 -21.15 -9.02 -5.59
CA LYS A 188 -22.35 -9.48 -4.89
C LYS A 188 -23.29 -8.32 -4.51
N ARG A 189 -22.73 -7.23 -3.97
CA ARG A 189 -23.53 -6.12 -3.43
C ARG A 189 -24.03 -5.17 -4.52
N PHE A 190 -23.16 -4.83 -5.47
CA PHE A 190 -23.42 -3.77 -6.43
C PHE A 190 -23.50 -4.24 -7.88
N ASN A 191 -23.31 -5.54 -8.14
CA ASN A 191 -23.04 -6.06 -9.49
C ASN A 191 -21.88 -5.30 -10.16
N PHE A 192 -20.93 -4.79 -9.37
CA PHE A 192 -19.82 -3.96 -9.83
C PHE A 192 -18.71 -4.87 -10.34
N ASP A 193 -18.33 -4.70 -11.61
CA ASP A 193 -17.32 -5.53 -12.26
C ASP A 193 -15.94 -4.91 -12.09
N ILE A 194 -15.13 -5.56 -11.26
CA ILE A 194 -13.75 -5.18 -10.96
C ILE A 194 -12.94 -6.45 -10.73
N SER A 195 -11.70 -6.45 -11.21
CA SER A 195 -10.78 -7.56 -11.02
C SER A 195 -9.37 -7.03 -10.76
N PHE A 196 -8.50 -7.90 -10.30
CA PHE A 196 -7.08 -7.58 -10.15
C PHE A 196 -6.23 -8.80 -10.54
N LYS A 197 -4.96 -8.54 -10.85
CA LYS A 197 -3.94 -9.57 -11.02
C LYS A 197 -2.71 -9.18 -10.21
N SER A 198 -2.00 -10.17 -9.67
CA SER A 198 -0.68 -9.92 -9.12
C SER A 198 0.38 -9.90 -10.22
N ILE A 199 1.42 -9.08 -10.06
CA ILE A 199 2.57 -9.11 -10.99
C ILE A 199 3.33 -10.43 -10.95
N TYR A 200 3.20 -11.21 -9.88
CA TYR A 200 3.81 -12.54 -9.80
C TYR A 200 3.15 -13.52 -10.75
N ASP A 201 1.81 -13.48 -10.85
CA ASP A 201 1.03 -14.28 -11.81
C ASP A 201 1.42 -13.94 -13.25
N TYR A 202 1.61 -12.64 -13.54
CA TYR A 202 2.07 -12.19 -14.86
C TYR A 202 3.46 -12.72 -15.23
N LYS A 203 4.39 -12.80 -14.28
CA LYS A 203 5.74 -13.33 -14.55
C LYS A 203 5.70 -14.81 -14.90
N GLU A 204 4.84 -15.59 -14.26
CA GLU A 204 4.63 -17.00 -14.60
C GLU A 204 3.99 -17.16 -15.98
N GLU A 205 2.93 -16.39 -16.28
CA GLU A 205 2.29 -16.37 -17.61
C GLU A 205 3.27 -15.98 -18.73
N LEU A 206 4.10 -14.96 -18.53
CA LEU A 206 5.14 -14.53 -19.48
C LEU A 206 6.23 -15.59 -19.67
N SER A 207 6.68 -16.21 -18.58
CA SER A 207 7.70 -17.26 -18.64
C SER A 207 7.19 -18.49 -19.39
N ALA A 208 5.92 -18.85 -19.20
CA ALA A 208 5.27 -19.96 -19.91
C ALA A 208 5.04 -19.66 -21.41
N ARG A 209 4.91 -18.40 -21.81
CA ARG A 209 4.77 -17.99 -23.23
C ARG A 209 6.10 -17.90 -23.98
N LEU A 210 7.22 -17.84 -23.27
CA LEU A 210 8.57 -17.75 -23.82
C LEU A 210 9.29 -19.13 -23.88
N GLN A 211 8.61 -20.19 -23.44
CA GLN A 211 9.03 -21.59 -23.59
C GLN A 211 8.33 -22.23 -24.79
#